data_AF-A0A2A5P149-F1
#
_entry.id   AF-A0A2A5P149-F1
#
_cell.length_a   1.000
_cell.length_b   1.000
_cell.length_c   1.000
_cell.angle_alpha   90.00
_cell.angle_beta   90.00
_cell.angle_gamma   90.00
#
_symmetry.space_group_name_H-M   'P 1'
#
loop_
_entity.id
_entity.type
_entity.pdbx_description
1 polymer ?
#
loop_
_entity_poly.entity_id
_entity_poly.type
_entity_poly.pdbx_seq_one_letter_code
_entity_poly.pdbx_strand_id
1 'polypeptide(L)'
;MYNLCVYGVSIDMRKAGKSLQVATTAMCTVTYALGAYATSYIESPWGIGQFRPAIVIPAVFAILFGPWVGGLGAALGTFIQSIFRYGHPWLTLVSGTPANFIGFYMLGRLLHRRFSWTRFVAATVLVLIFANFICALGVLAYFILFRIFQPTLPLGFYIGFTVGLTLWWYITMLPFALLITPAVLKACARVIPSIVPRDVLEASIRHEIPSGLFTKVLVLSGAAMIAMGIATFLPQAKVLVVAYRGEVAELILNGIKLMFLLTGGVCTSIGIGLEAVKGLIKI
;
A
#
# COMPACT_ATOMS: atom_id res chain seq x y z
N MET A 1 9.83 -35.41 10.00
CA MET A 1 10.62 -34.27 10.54
C MET A 1 11.97 -34.29 9.85
N TYR A 2 12.22 -33.39 8.91
CA TYR A 2 13.56 -33.25 8.31
C TYR A 2 14.14 -31.91 8.76
N ASN A 3 15.11 -31.98 9.68
CA ASN A 3 15.98 -30.88 10.04
C ASN A 3 17.02 -30.74 8.92
N LEU A 4 16.83 -29.78 8.02
CA LEU A 4 17.94 -29.29 7.19
C LEU A 4 18.84 -28.46 8.10
N CYS A 5 19.84 -29.13 8.67
CA CYS A 5 20.95 -28.53 9.36
C CYS A 5 21.89 -27.96 8.30
N VAL A 6 21.83 -26.65 8.08
CA VAL A 6 22.87 -25.91 7.37
C VAL A 6 23.38 -24.88 8.38
N TYR A 7 24.64 -25.01 8.80
CA TYR A 7 25.38 -24.15 9.73
C TYR A 7 25.06 -24.20 11.23
N GLY A 8 24.66 -25.34 11.80
CA GLY A 8 24.83 -25.61 13.25
C GLY A 8 24.14 -24.67 14.26
N VAL A 9 23.39 -23.66 13.80
CA VAL A 9 22.60 -22.74 14.61
C VAL A 9 21.15 -22.90 14.19
N SER A 10 20.44 -23.80 14.85
CA SER A 10 18.98 -23.82 14.80
C SER A 10 18.46 -22.63 15.60
N ILE A 11 18.34 -21.46 14.95
CA ILE A 11 17.59 -20.36 15.55
C ILE A 11 16.12 -20.79 15.58
N ASP A 12 15.68 -21.25 16.74
CA ASP A 12 14.27 -21.47 17.00
C ASP A 12 13.57 -20.11 17.07
N MET A 13 13.10 -19.62 15.91
CA MET A 13 12.38 -18.35 15.81
C MET A 13 11.01 -18.35 16.50
N ARG A 14 10.63 -19.39 17.27
CA ARG A 14 9.32 -19.46 17.95
C ARG A 14 8.98 -18.21 18.77
N LYS A 15 9.99 -17.49 19.27
CA LYS A 15 9.93 -16.06 19.61
C LYS A 15 11.18 -15.38 19.06
N ALA A 16 11.06 -14.54 18.02
CA ALA A 16 12.11 -13.57 17.73
C ALA A 16 12.44 -12.85 19.04
N GLY A 17 13.71 -12.83 19.44
CA GLY A 17 14.13 -12.12 20.65
C GLY A 17 13.63 -10.69 20.60
N LYS A 18 13.26 -10.11 21.75
CA LYS A 18 12.77 -8.73 21.81
C LYS A 18 13.74 -7.76 21.11
N SER A 19 15.05 -8.01 21.21
CA SER A 19 16.10 -7.27 20.51
C SER A 19 15.96 -7.31 18.99
N LEU A 20 15.70 -8.48 18.40
CA LEU A 20 15.50 -8.62 16.94
C LEU A 20 14.24 -7.88 16.48
N GLN A 21 13.16 -7.95 17.25
CA GLN A 21 11.93 -7.20 16.93
C GLN A 21 12.19 -5.69 16.95
N VAL A 22 12.92 -5.19 17.94
CA VAL A 22 13.28 -3.76 18.02
C VAL A 22 14.17 -3.36 16.84
N ALA A 23 15.23 -4.12 16.57
CA ALA A 23 16.15 -3.83 15.46
C ALA A 23 15.44 -3.82 14.10
N THR A 24 14.60 -4.82 13.83
CA THR A 24 13.85 -4.90 12.57
C THR A 24 12.77 -3.83 12.46
N THR A 25 12.13 -3.45 13.57
CA THR A 25 11.19 -2.32 13.60
C THR A 25 11.90 -1.01 13.29
N ALA A 26 13.09 -0.78 13.86
CA ALA A 26 13.88 0.41 13.59
C ALA A 26 14.33 0.46 12.12
N MET A 27 14.84 -0.65 11.57
CA MET A 27 15.22 -0.74 10.15
C MET A 27 14.02 -0.47 9.23
N CYS A 28 12.87 -1.09 9.49
CA CYS A 28 11.62 -0.85 8.77
C CYS A 28 11.22 0.63 8.83
N THR A 29 11.26 1.23 10.02
CA THR A 29 10.91 2.64 10.26
C THR A 29 11.75 3.57 9.39
N VAL A 30 13.08 3.45 9.47
CA VAL A 30 14.01 4.35 8.77
C VAL A 30 13.90 4.18 7.26
N THR A 31 13.95 2.93 6.77
CA THR A 31 13.89 2.66 5.33
C THR A 31 12.54 3.06 4.73
N TYR A 32 11.43 2.82 5.45
CA TYR A 32 10.11 3.25 4.99
C TYR A 32 9.96 4.77 5.02
N ALA A 33 10.45 5.46 6.06
CA ALA A 33 10.40 6.91 6.11
C ALA A 33 11.13 7.55 4.92
N LEU A 34 12.35 7.09 4.63
CA LEU A 34 13.15 7.58 3.49
C LEU A 34 12.48 7.26 2.15
N GLY A 35 12.04 6.02 1.96
CA GLY A 35 11.38 5.60 0.73
C GLY A 35 10.07 6.35 0.47
N ALA A 36 9.26 6.55 1.51
CA ALA A 36 8.01 7.30 1.40
C ALA A 36 8.26 8.80 1.19
N TYR A 37 9.33 9.35 1.77
CA TYR A 37 9.69 10.76 1.57
C TYR A 37 10.13 11.04 0.13
N ALA A 38 10.90 10.13 -0.47
CA ALA A 38 11.41 10.26 -1.84
C ALA A 38 10.31 10.50 -2.89
N THR A 39 9.11 9.98 -2.67
CA THR A 39 7.96 10.15 -3.59
C THR A 39 6.87 11.07 -3.03
N SER A 40 7.11 11.70 -1.88
CA SER A 40 6.07 12.45 -1.14
C SER A 40 5.58 13.73 -1.81
N TYR A 41 6.31 14.23 -2.81
CA TYR A 41 5.93 15.42 -3.58
C TYR A 41 4.99 15.12 -4.75
N ILE A 42 4.77 13.83 -5.06
CA ILE A 42 3.79 13.40 -6.05
C ILE A 42 2.47 13.21 -5.31
N GLU A 43 1.61 14.21 -5.38
CA GLU A 43 0.37 14.26 -4.60
C GLU A 43 -0.85 13.85 -5.42
N SER A 44 -1.92 13.50 -4.71
CA SER A 44 -3.22 13.34 -5.33
C SER A 44 -3.75 14.68 -5.88
N PRO A 45 -4.72 14.64 -6.80
CA PRO A 45 -5.38 15.84 -7.31
C PRO A 45 -6.00 16.74 -6.24
N TRP A 46 -6.30 16.21 -5.06
CA TRP A 46 -6.86 16.98 -3.94
C TRP A 46 -5.80 17.77 -3.15
N GLY A 47 -4.54 17.79 -3.60
CA GLY A 47 -3.44 18.47 -2.90
C GLY A 47 -3.09 17.83 -1.56
N ILE A 48 -3.61 16.62 -1.31
CA ILE A 48 -3.28 15.83 -0.11
C ILE A 48 -3.18 14.36 -0.45
N GLY A 49 -2.26 13.68 0.22
CA GLY A 49 -2.04 12.26 0.01
C GLY A 49 -1.05 11.99 -1.11
N GLN A 50 -0.09 11.14 -0.79
CA GLN A 50 1.16 11.02 -1.52
C GLN A 50 1.22 9.70 -2.29
N PHE A 51 1.85 9.72 -3.46
CA PHE A 51 2.26 8.51 -4.15
C PHE A 51 3.29 7.77 -3.30
N ARG A 52 3.01 6.50 -2.96
CA ARG A 52 3.79 5.79 -1.96
C ARG A 52 4.05 4.33 -2.34
N PRO A 53 4.89 4.07 -3.35
CA PRO A 53 5.33 2.71 -3.68
C PRO A 53 6.16 2.08 -2.56
N ALA A 54 6.73 2.89 -1.66
CA ALA A 54 7.55 2.45 -0.54
C ALA A 54 6.82 1.54 0.47
N ILE A 55 5.49 1.42 0.39
CA ILE A 55 4.69 0.46 1.19
C ILE A 55 5.18 -1.00 1.10
N VAL A 56 5.94 -1.33 0.05
CA VAL A 56 6.61 -2.62 -0.11
C VAL A 56 7.52 -2.93 1.08
N ILE A 57 8.19 -1.92 1.64
CA ILE A 57 9.13 -2.08 2.76
C ILE A 57 8.40 -2.64 3.99
N PRO A 58 7.42 -1.95 4.59
CA PRO A 58 6.70 -2.49 5.73
C PRO A 58 5.92 -3.77 5.39
N ALA A 59 5.49 -3.98 4.14
CA ALA A 59 4.88 -5.25 3.73
C ALA A 59 5.86 -6.43 3.88
N VAL A 60 7.09 -6.30 3.36
CA VAL A 60 8.14 -7.32 3.51
C VAL A 60 8.43 -7.59 4.98
N PHE A 61 8.61 -6.53 5.78
CA PHE A 61 8.89 -6.67 7.21
C PHE A 61 7.72 -7.31 7.98
N ALA A 62 6.47 -6.97 7.63
CA ALA A 62 5.28 -7.59 8.21
C ALA A 62 5.22 -9.10 7.93
N ILE A 63 5.56 -9.51 6.72
CA ILE A 63 5.54 -10.92 6.28
C ILE A 63 6.68 -11.70 6.94
N LEU A 64 7.90 -11.14 6.96
CA LEU A 64 9.09 -11.82 7.48
C LEU A 64 9.15 -11.86 9.01
N PHE A 65 8.85 -10.73 9.68
CA PHE A 65 9.08 -10.56 11.12
C PHE A 65 7.80 -10.44 11.95
N GLY A 66 6.64 -10.33 11.29
CA GLY A 66 5.33 -10.41 11.93
C GLY A 66 4.60 -9.06 12.07
N PRO A 67 3.36 -9.11 12.60
CA PRO A 67 2.42 -7.99 12.58
C PRO A 67 2.92 -6.76 13.33
N TRP A 68 3.56 -6.94 14.50
CA TRP A 68 4.08 -5.82 15.28
C TRP A 68 5.21 -5.07 14.58
N VAL A 69 6.16 -5.79 13.97
CA VAL A 69 7.31 -5.18 13.28
C VAL A 69 6.85 -4.39 12.06
N GLY A 70 5.97 -4.98 11.24
CA GLY A 70 5.39 -4.30 10.09
C GLY A 70 4.53 -3.10 10.48
N GLY A 71 3.61 -3.30 11.44
CA GLY A 71 2.70 -2.25 11.91
C GLY A 71 3.41 -1.07 12.55
N LEU A 72 4.26 -1.31 13.56
CA LEU A 72 5.00 -0.23 14.23
C LEU A 72 5.99 0.44 13.28
N GLY A 73 6.71 -0.33 12.47
CA GLY A 73 7.64 0.22 11.49
C GLY A 73 6.95 1.14 10.48
N ALA A 74 5.77 0.74 10.00
CA ALA A 74 4.99 1.56 9.08
C ALA A 74 4.42 2.81 9.75
N ALA A 75 3.93 2.69 10.98
CA ALA A 75 3.37 3.80 11.74
C ALA A 75 4.43 4.88 12.01
N LEU A 76 5.55 4.47 12.60
CA LEU A 76 6.66 5.37 12.91
C LEU A 76 7.30 5.94 11.65
N GLY A 77 7.47 5.12 10.60
CA GLY A 77 8.02 5.59 9.34
C GLY A 77 7.12 6.63 8.68
N THR A 78 5.80 6.42 8.69
CA THR A 78 4.80 7.39 8.22
C THR A 78 4.82 8.66 9.06
N PHE A 79 4.89 8.53 10.38
CA PHE A 79 4.92 9.65 11.30
C PHE A 79 6.13 10.56 11.04
N ILE A 80 7.34 9.97 11.00
CA ILE A 80 8.59 10.68 10.70
C ILE A 80 8.50 11.34 9.33
N GLN A 81 8.19 10.59 8.29
CA GLN A 81 8.10 11.11 6.92
C GLN A 81 7.11 12.27 6.81
N SER A 82 5.96 12.18 7.49
CA SER A 82 4.93 13.21 7.45
C SER A 82 5.38 14.50 8.12
N ILE A 83 6.14 14.43 9.23
CA ILE A 83 6.72 15.62 9.86
C ILE A 83 7.68 16.31 8.89
N PHE A 84 8.55 15.55 8.22
CA PHE A 84 9.46 16.14 7.22
C PHE A 84 8.71 16.74 6.02
N ARG A 85 7.61 16.12 5.58
CA ARG A 85 6.83 16.64 4.44
C ARG A 85 5.98 17.86 4.81
N TYR A 86 5.28 17.82 5.92
CA TYR A 86 4.26 18.82 6.28
C TYR A 86 4.73 19.83 7.33
N GLY A 87 5.89 19.63 7.94
CA GLY A 87 6.43 20.48 9.01
C GLY A 87 5.76 20.29 10.37
N HIS A 88 4.71 19.48 10.48
CA HIS A 88 3.98 19.24 11.73
C HIS A 88 3.32 17.84 11.78
N PRO A 89 3.02 17.30 12.97
CA PRO A 89 2.53 15.92 13.12
C PRO A 89 1.01 15.76 13.05
N TRP A 90 0.23 16.85 13.12
CA TRP A 90 -1.20 16.78 13.46
C TRP A 90 -2.04 15.95 12.49
N LEU A 91 -1.87 16.17 11.18
CA LEU A 91 -2.60 15.42 10.18
C LEU A 91 -2.26 13.93 10.24
N THR A 92 -0.97 13.58 10.34
CA THR A 92 -0.55 12.18 10.29
C THR A 92 -0.97 11.38 11.52
N LEU A 93 -1.09 12.03 12.69
CA LEU A 93 -1.52 11.40 13.93
C LEU A 93 -2.94 10.83 13.84
N VAL A 94 -3.82 11.49 13.08
CA VAL A 94 -5.22 11.08 12.92
C VAL A 94 -5.50 10.33 11.61
N SER A 95 -4.57 10.36 10.66
CA SER A 95 -4.73 9.74 9.34
C SER A 95 -3.69 8.64 9.07
N GLY A 96 -2.56 9.00 8.49
CA GLY A 96 -1.57 8.06 7.97
C GLY A 96 -0.98 7.14 9.03
N THR A 97 -0.59 7.66 10.20
CA THR A 97 0.07 6.88 11.26
C THR A 97 -0.79 5.71 11.76
N PRO A 98 -2.04 5.93 12.23
CA PRO A 98 -2.90 4.84 12.69
C PRO A 98 -3.31 3.91 11.53
N ALA A 99 -3.60 4.45 10.34
CA ALA A 99 -3.97 3.65 9.19
C ALA A 99 -2.85 2.69 8.74
N ASN A 100 -1.60 3.18 8.68
CA ASN A 100 -0.45 2.36 8.34
C ASN A 100 -0.18 1.30 9.43
N PHE A 101 -0.29 1.66 10.71
CA PHE A 101 -0.20 0.67 11.80
C PHE A 101 -1.18 -0.49 11.57
N ILE A 102 -2.48 -0.16 11.43
CA ILE A 102 -3.55 -1.14 11.27
C ILE A 102 -3.31 -1.98 10.01
N GLY A 103 -3.02 -1.33 8.88
CA GLY A 103 -2.81 -2.01 7.60
C GLY A 103 -1.70 -3.05 7.66
N PHE A 104 -0.49 -2.66 8.04
CA PHE A 104 0.65 -3.59 8.05
C PHE A 104 0.61 -4.58 9.22
N TYR A 105 -0.03 -4.21 10.33
CA TYR A 105 -0.34 -5.16 11.39
C TYR A 105 -1.28 -6.26 10.87
N MET A 106 -2.37 -5.89 10.20
CA MET A 106 -3.30 -6.85 9.61
C MET A 106 -2.62 -7.72 8.55
N LEU A 107 -1.85 -7.12 7.64
CA LEU A 107 -1.10 -7.86 6.62
C LEU A 107 -0.17 -8.90 7.26
N GLY A 108 0.63 -8.49 8.24
CA GLY A 108 1.51 -9.41 8.97
C GLY A 108 0.72 -10.48 9.74
N ARG A 109 -0.44 -10.15 10.31
CA ARG A 109 -1.28 -11.11 11.04
C ARG A 109 -1.86 -12.19 10.11
N LEU A 110 -2.21 -11.81 8.89
CA LEU A 110 -2.78 -12.68 7.87
C LEU A 110 -1.71 -13.55 7.18
N LEU A 111 -0.49 -13.04 7.01
CA LEU A 111 0.53 -13.66 6.16
C LEU A 111 1.73 -14.26 6.91
N HIS A 112 2.13 -13.71 8.06
CA HIS A 112 3.28 -14.23 8.79
C HIS A 112 3.00 -15.65 9.31
N ARG A 113 3.82 -16.63 8.88
CA ARG A 113 3.69 -18.07 9.19
C ARG A 113 2.41 -18.73 8.64
N ARG A 114 1.75 -18.07 7.69
CA ARG A 114 0.52 -18.53 7.02
C ARG A 114 0.55 -18.20 5.52
N PHE A 115 1.72 -17.96 4.98
CA PHE A 115 1.95 -17.42 3.65
C PHE A 115 1.61 -18.45 2.57
N SER A 116 0.87 -17.98 1.58
CA SER A 116 0.81 -18.56 0.25
C SER A 116 0.62 -17.41 -0.73
N TRP A 117 1.02 -17.57 -1.98
CA TRP A 117 0.89 -16.49 -2.96
C TRP A 117 -0.57 -16.04 -3.15
N THR A 118 -1.52 -16.97 -3.12
CA THR A 118 -2.95 -16.65 -3.18
C THR A 118 -3.40 -15.82 -1.98
N ARG A 119 -2.99 -16.21 -0.77
CA ARG A 119 -3.28 -15.43 0.45
C ARG A 119 -2.62 -14.06 0.40
N PHE A 120 -1.40 -13.97 -0.11
CA PHE A 120 -0.68 -12.71 -0.27
C PHE A 120 -1.45 -11.74 -1.15
N VAL A 121 -1.93 -12.18 -2.33
CA VAL A 121 -2.73 -11.31 -3.23
C VAL A 121 -4.02 -10.87 -2.56
N ALA A 122 -4.78 -11.81 -2.00
CA ALA A 122 -6.06 -11.51 -1.36
C ALA A 122 -5.88 -10.55 -0.17
N ALA A 123 -4.92 -10.83 0.72
CA ALA A 123 -4.62 -9.98 1.87
C ALA A 123 -4.13 -8.59 1.42
N THR A 124 -3.31 -8.50 0.39
CA THR A 124 -2.81 -7.21 -0.14
C THR A 124 -3.97 -6.34 -0.62
N VAL A 125 -4.87 -6.87 -1.45
CA VAL A 125 -6.02 -6.12 -1.96
C VAL A 125 -6.92 -5.66 -0.82
N LEU A 126 -7.32 -6.57 0.07
CA LEU A 126 -8.21 -6.27 1.19
C LEU A 126 -7.61 -5.23 2.14
N VAL A 127 -6.35 -5.42 2.52
CA VAL A 127 -5.66 -4.53 3.47
C VAL A 127 -5.42 -3.17 2.85
N LEU A 128 -5.00 -3.07 1.58
CA LEU A 128 -4.78 -1.78 0.94
C LEU A 128 -6.07 -0.96 0.87
N ILE A 129 -7.18 -1.56 0.45
CA ILE A 129 -8.47 -0.86 0.40
C ILE A 129 -8.87 -0.41 1.82
N PHE A 130 -8.84 -1.33 2.79
CA PHE A 130 -9.28 -1.06 4.15
C PHE A 130 -8.42 0.00 4.86
N ALA A 131 -7.09 -0.13 4.81
CA ALA A 131 -6.18 0.82 5.45
C ALA A 131 -6.21 2.19 4.77
N ASN A 132 -6.29 2.24 3.44
CA ASN A 132 -6.42 3.51 2.73
C ASN A 132 -7.76 4.20 3.02
N PHE A 133 -8.84 3.43 3.23
CA PHE A 133 -10.12 3.97 3.67
C PHE A 133 -10.04 4.59 5.06
N ILE A 134 -9.41 3.91 6.03
CA ILE A 134 -9.16 4.48 7.37
C ILE A 134 -8.33 5.76 7.26
N CYS A 135 -7.28 5.76 6.42
CA CYS A 135 -6.45 6.94 6.19
C CYS A 135 -7.27 8.10 5.63
N ALA A 136 -8.08 7.85 4.60
CA ALA A 136 -8.93 8.84 3.95
C ALA A 136 -9.96 9.44 4.93
N LEU A 137 -10.57 8.61 5.78
CA LEU A 137 -11.45 9.07 6.86
C LEU A 137 -10.72 9.98 7.84
N GLY A 138 -9.49 9.62 8.24
CA GLY A 138 -8.67 10.45 9.11
C GLY A 138 -8.31 11.80 8.48
N VAL A 139 -8.00 11.82 7.19
CA VAL A 139 -7.77 13.07 6.44
C VAL A 139 -9.04 13.91 6.42
N LEU A 140 -10.19 13.31 6.07
CA LEU A 140 -11.47 14.02 6.03
C LEU A 140 -11.84 14.60 7.40
N ALA A 141 -11.71 13.81 8.48
CA ALA A 141 -11.99 14.24 9.83
C ALA A 141 -11.12 15.45 10.23
N TYR A 142 -9.82 15.40 9.90
CA TYR A 142 -8.92 16.53 10.10
C TYR A 142 -9.38 17.77 9.32
N PHE A 143 -9.72 17.61 8.04
CA PHE A 143 -10.10 18.73 7.18
C PHE A 143 -11.39 19.41 7.64
N ILE A 144 -12.36 18.64 8.17
CA ILE A 144 -13.58 19.19 8.77
C ILE A 144 -13.27 19.90 10.10
N LEU A 145 -12.50 19.25 10.99
CA LEU A 145 -12.18 19.79 12.31
C LEU A 145 -11.47 21.14 12.22
N PHE A 146 -10.52 21.27 11.29
CA PHE A 146 -9.75 22.49 11.06
C PHE A 146 -10.38 23.43 10.03
N ARG A 147 -11.64 23.21 9.64
CA ARG A 147 -12.42 24.07 8.73
C ARG A 147 -11.80 24.29 7.34
N ILE A 148 -10.92 23.39 6.91
CA ILE A 148 -10.43 23.32 5.51
C ILE A 148 -11.62 22.99 4.60
N PHE A 149 -12.45 22.02 5.03
CA PHE A 149 -13.75 21.75 4.42
C PHE A 149 -14.86 22.23 5.33
N GLN A 150 -15.83 22.94 4.75
CA GLN A 150 -16.99 23.44 5.47
C GLN A 150 -17.97 22.29 5.75
N PRO A 151 -18.45 22.07 6.99
CA PRO A 151 -19.39 20.99 7.32
C PRO A 151 -20.68 21.00 6.47
N THR A 152 -21.05 22.16 5.93
CA THR A 152 -22.22 22.38 5.08
C THR A 152 -22.08 21.87 3.65
N LEU A 153 -20.92 21.34 3.25
CA LEU A 153 -20.74 20.78 1.92
C LEU A 153 -21.67 19.56 1.70
N PRO A 154 -22.09 19.28 0.45
CA PRO A 154 -22.96 18.14 0.15
C PRO A 154 -22.34 16.81 0.57
N LEU A 155 -23.16 15.86 1.05
CA LEU A 155 -22.70 14.52 1.42
C LEU A 155 -21.93 13.82 0.28
N GLY A 156 -22.37 14.01 -0.96
CA GLY A 156 -21.70 13.45 -2.15
C GLY A 156 -20.24 13.90 -2.29
N PHE A 157 -19.88 15.10 -1.82
CA PHE A 157 -18.49 15.56 -1.81
C PHE A 157 -17.65 14.75 -0.83
N TYR A 158 -18.11 14.55 0.41
CA TYR A 158 -17.36 13.81 1.43
C TYR A 158 -17.17 12.34 1.06
N ILE A 159 -18.23 11.71 0.53
CA ILE A 159 -18.15 10.34 0.01
C ILE A 159 -17.15 10.30 -1.14
N GLY A 160 -17.29 11.20 -2.10
CA GLY A 160 -16.41 11.29 -3.27
C GLY A 160 -14.93 11.53 -2.91
N PHE A 161 -14.65 12.41 -1.95
CA PHE A 161 -13.31 12.67 -1.45
C PHE A 161 -12.70 11.45 -0.75
N THR A 162 -13.46 10.81 0.14
CA THR A 162 -12.99 9.63 0.88
C THR A 162 -12.73 8.45 -0.04
N VAL A 163 -13.70 8.13 -0.92
CA VAL A 163 -13.58 7.04 -1.90
C VAL A 163 -12.47 7.38 -2.90
N GLY A 164 -12.40 8.63 -3.35
CA GLY A 164 -11.39 9.13 -4.27
C GLY A 164 -9.96 8.90 -3.78
N LEU A 165 -9.66 9.35 -2.56
CA LEU A 165 -8.35 9.14 -1.93
C LEU A 165 -8.07 7.65 -1.66
N THR A 166 -9.07 6.90 -1.18
CA THR A 166 -8.94 5.46 -0.93
C THR A 166 -8.49 4.72 -2.18
N LEU A 167 -9.21 4.95 -3.28
CA LEU A 167 -8.97 4.29 -4.56
C LEU A 167 -7.67 4.76 -5.20
N TRP A 168 -7.32 6.05 -5.07
CA TRP A 168 -6.06 6.58 -5.55
C TRP A 168 -4.85 5.88 -4.94
N TRP A 169 -4.79 5.83 -3.61
CA TRP A 169 -3.70 5.12 -2.93
C TRP A 169 -3.72 3.63 -3.26
N TYR A 170 -4.90 3.01 -3.33
CA TYR A 170 -5.01 1.60 -3.69
C TYR A 170 -4.37 1.31 -5.07
N ILE A 171 -4.81 2.00 -6.12
CA ILE A 171 -4.36 1.70 -7.49
C ILE A 171 -2.89 2.05 -7.70
N THR A 172 -2.39 3.09 -7.03
CA THR A 172 -0.98 3.48 -7.15
C THR A 172 -0.03 2.58 -6.38
N MET A 173 -0.49 1.95 -5.30
CA MET A 173 0.32 1.05 -4.48
C MET A 173 0.29 -0.40 -4.99
N LEU A 174 -0.84 -0.83 -5.56
CA LEU A 174 -1.09 -2.24 -5.90
C LEU A 174 -0.04 -2.84 -6.84
N PRO A 175 0.38 -2.22 -7.96
CA PRO A 175 1.41 -2.78 -8.84
C PRO A 175 2.74 -3.02 -8.11
N PHE A 176 3.16 -2.07 -7.29
CA PHE A 176 4.40 -2.18 -6.52
C PHE A 176 4.30 -3.27 -5.45
N ALA A 177 3.16 -3.34 -4.75
CA ALA A 177 2.90 -4.38 -3.77
C ALA A 177 2.97 -5.77 -4.43
N LEU A 178 2.29 -5.98 -5.56
CA LEU A 178 2.23 -7.27 -6.21
C LEU A 178 3.51 -7.64 -6.98
N LEU A 179 4.29 -6.69 -7.47
CA LEU A 179 5.48 -7.03 -8.28
C LEU A 179 6.77 -6.99 -7.47
N ILE A 180 6.94 -5.99 -6.61
CA ILE A 180 8.20 -5.79 -5.90
C ILE A 180 8.24 -6.63 -4.62
N THR A 181 7.14 -6.71 -3.86
CA THR A 181 7.13 -7.50 -2.60
C THR A 181 7.51 -8.96 -2.86
N PRO A 182 6.93 -9.67 -3.86
CA PRO A 182 7.32 -11.04 -4.16
C PRO A 182 8.78 -11.17 -4.60
N ALA A 183 9.27 -10.24 -5.41
CA ALA A 183 10.66 -10.23 -5.86
C ALA A 183 11.63 -10.09 -4.68
N VAL A 184 11.33 -9.19 -3.74
CA VAL A 184 12.14 -9.00 -2.52
C VAL A 184 12.07 -10.23 -1.62
N LEU A 185 10.88 -10.81 -1.41
CA LEU A 185 10.73 -12.03 -0.60
C LEU A 185 11.53 -13.21 -1.19
N LYS A 186 11.50 -13.38 -2.52
CA LYS A 186 12.31 -14.40 -3.22
C LYS A 186 13.81 -14.12 -3.09
N ALA A 187 14.23 -12.86 -3.19
CA ALA A 187 15.63 -12.48 -2.98
C ALA A 187 16.08 -12.80 -1.55
N CYS A 188 15.30 -12.44 -0.53
CA CYS A 188 15.59 -12.78 0.86
C CYS A 188 15.65 -14.31 1.07
N ALA A 189 14.72 -15.06 0.49
CA ALA A 189 14.68 -16.52 0.58
C ALA A 189 15.94 -17.19 -0.03
N ARG A 190 16.53 -16.59 -1.06
CA ARG A 190 17.76 -17.09 -1.71
C ARG A 190 19.03 -16.68 -0.96
N VAL A 191 19.10 -15.42 -0.52
CA VAL A 191 20.35 -14.83 0.02
C VAL A 191 20.49 -15.08 1.52
N ILE A 192 19.41 -14.98 2.29
CA ILE A 192 19.42 -15.09 3.75
C ILE A 192 18.27 -16.00 4.22
N PRO A 193 18.26 -17.29 3.84
CA PRO A 193 17.17 -18.21 4.17
C PRO A 193 16.94 -18.38 5.68
N SER A 194 17.95 -18.13 6.51
CA SER A 194 17.90 -18.30 7.96
C SER A 194 16.90 -17.38 8.67
N ILE A 195 16.58 -16.22 8.09
CA ILE A 195 15.63 -15.24 8.66
C ILE A 195 14.23 -15.33 8.05
N VAL A 196 14.05 -16.13 6.99
CA VAL A 196 12.79 -16.23 6.26
C VAL A 196 11.89 -17.30 6.90
N PRO A 197 10.61 -16.99 7.21
CA PRO A 197 9.67 -18.00 7.68
C PRO A 197 9.55 -19.20 6.72
N ARG A 198 9.41 -20.41 7.26
CA ARG A 198 9.45 -21.67 6.46
C ARG A 198 8.43 -21.71 5.33
N ASP A 199 7.23 -21.22 5.57
CA ASP A 199 6.14 -21.10 4.61
C ASP A 199 6.46 -20.12 3.47
N VAL A 200 7.09 -18.97 3.79
CA VAL A 200 7.55 -18.01 2.79
C VAL A 200 8.70 -18.60 1.97
N LEU A 201 9.65 -19.28 2.63
CA LEU A 201 10.78 -19.96 1.99
C LEU A 201 10.30 -21.05 1.02
N GLU A 202 9.37 -21.89 1.46
CA GLU A 202 8.77 -22.95 0.66
C GLU A 202 7.98 -22.39 -0.53
N ALA A 203 7.15 -21.37 -0.31
CA ALA A 203 6.43 -20.69 -1.40
C ALA A 203 7.38 -20.00 -2.39
N SER A 204 8.51 -19.47 -1.92
CA SER A 204 9.48 -18.73 -2.74
C SER A 204 10.37 -19.64 -3.58
N ILE A 205 10.70 -20.84 -3.09
CA ILE A 205 11.58 -21.78 -3.77
C ILE A 205 10.79 -22.79 -4.62
N ARG A 206 9.68 -23.33 -4.08
CA ARG A 206 8.97 -24.47 -4.70
C ARG A 206 7.81 -24.08 -5.60
N HIS A 207 7.23 -22.90 -5.39
CA HIS A 207 6.04 -22.48 -6.11
C HIS A 207 6.36 -21.29 -7.01
N GLU A 208 5.91 -21.37 -8.25
CA GLU A 208 5.90 -20.22 -9.15
C GLU A 208 4.90 -19.18 -8.60
N ILE A 209 5.23 -17.90 -8.79
CA ILE A 209 4.29 -16.84 -8.46
C ILE A 209 3.06 -17.01 -9.38
N PRO A 210 1.82 -16.96 -8.85
CA PRO A 210 0.61 -17.16 -9.62
C PRO A 210 0.35 -15.94 -10.52
N SER A 211 1.12 -15.84 -11.59
CA SER A 211 1.10 -14.74 -12.57
C SER A 211 -0.32 -14.48 -13.09
N GLY A 212 -1.10 -15.53 -13.37
CA GLY A 212 -2.50 -15.38 -13.78
C GLY A 212 -3.40 -14.72 -12.73
N LEU A 213 -3.16 -14.94 -11.43
CA LEU A 213 -3.90 -14.25 -10.38
C LEU A 213 -3.49 -12.77 -10.31
N PHE A 214 -2.19 -12.49 -10.43
CA PHE A 214 -1.67 -11.12 -10.40
C PHE A 214 -2.20 -10.32 -11.59
N THR A 215 -2.11 -10.89 -12.80
CA THR A 215 -2.72 -10.36 -14.03
C THR A 215 -4.18 -10.00 -13.79
N LYS A 216 -5.00 -10.95 -13.33
CA LYS A 216 -6.44 -10.73 -13.13
C LYS A 216 -6.70 -9.60 -12.15
N VAL A 217 -5.99 -9.55 -11.03
CA VAL A 217 -6.17 -8.50 -10.02
C VAL A 217 -5.77 -7.13 -10.56
N LEU A 218 -4.65 -7.02 -11.28
CA LEU A 218 -4.19 -5.77 -11.87
C LEU A 218 -5.14 -5.28 -12.97
N VAL A 219 -5.53 -6.16 -13.90
CA VAL A 219 -6.47 -5.82 -14.98
C VAL A 219 -7.84 -5.42 -14.43
N LEU A 220 -8.39 -6.19 -13.49
CA LEU A 220 -9.71 -5.87 -12.92
C LEU A 220 -9.68 -4.56 -12.14
N SER A 221 -8.65 -4.34 -11.33
CA SER A 221 -8.48 -3.08 -10.59
C SER A 221 -8.28 -1.90 -11.52
N GLY A 222 -7.46 -2.07 -12.56
CA GLY A 222 -7.22 -1.04 -13.56
C GLY A 222 -8.46 -0.70 -14.38
N ALA A 223 -9.20 -1.70 -14.84
CA ALA A 223 -10.47 -1.51 -15.56
C ALA A 223 -11.52 -0.80 -14.68
N ALA A 224 -11.63 -1.17 -13.41
CA ALA A 224 -12.51 -0.48 -12.45
C ALA A 224 -12.10 1.00 -12.30
N MET A 225 -10.80 1.31 -12.23
CA MET A 225 -10.34 2.69 -12.14
C MET A 225 -10.59 3.48 -13.43
N ILE A 226 -10.43 2.87 -14.60
CA ILE A 226 -10.81 3.50 -15.88
C ILE A 226 -12.30 3.81 -15.89
N ALA A 227 -13.16 2.88 -15.46
CA ALA A 227 -14.60 3.11 -15.39
C ALA A 227 -14.94 4.28 -14.45
N MET A 228 -14.29 4.37 -13.29
CA MET A 228 -14.41 5.52 -12.38
C MET A 228 -13.95 6.83 -13.04
N GLY A 229 -12.82 6.80 -13.76
CA GLY A 229 -12.32 7.94 -14.53
C GLY A 229 -13.32 8.42 -15.59
N ILE A 230 -13.92 7.49 -16.35
CA ILE A 230 -14.95 7.80 -17.35
C ILE A 230 -16.20 8.40 -16.67
N ALA A 231 -16.63 7.84 -15.53
CA ALA A 231 -17.78 8.36 -14.78
C ALA A 231 -17.60 9.82 -14.34
N THR A 232 -16.36 10.30 -14.18
CA THR A 232 -16.08 11.70 -13.82
C THR A 232 -16.32 12.72 -14.94
N PHE A 233 -16.65 12.27 -16.16
CA PHE A 233 -17.11 13.15 -17.25
C PHE A 233 -18.60 13.48 -17.17
N LEU A 234 -19.35 12.76 -16.33
CA LEU A 234 -20.77 13.05 -16.11
C LEU A 234 -20.96 14.38 -15.38
N PRO A 235 -22.02 15.17 -15.67
CA PRO A 235 -22.26 16.46 -15.02
C PRO A 235 -22.31 16.39 -13.48
N GLN A 236 -22.77 15.27 -12.94
CA GLN A 236 -22.86 15.00 -11.50
C GLN A 236 -21.49 15.00 -10.81
N ALA A 237 -20.41 14.69 -11.54
CA ALA A 237 -19.05 14.66 -10.99
C ALA A 237 -18.55 16.02 -10.51
N LYS A 238 -19.21 17.13 -10.90
CA LYS A 238 -18.95 18.46 -10.34
C LYS A 238 -19.10 18.50 -8.82
N VAL A 239 -19.88 17.59 -8.22
CA VAL A 239 -19.99 17.42 -6.76
C VAL A 239 -18.64 17.13 -6.10
N LEU A 240 -17.67 16.54 -6.81
CA LEU A 240 -16.34 16.20 -6.28
C LEU A 240 -15.46 17.44 -6.03
N VAL A 241 -15.85 18.60 -6.58
CA VAL A 241 -15.05 19.82 -6.53
C VAL A 241 -15.79 21.03 -5.96
N VAL A 242 -16.97 20.83 -5.37
CA VAL A 242 -17.78 21.91 -4.77
C VAL A 242 -17.12 22.62 -3.58
N ALA A 243 -16.08 22.02 -2.99
CA ALA A 243 -15.25 22.66 -1.97
C ALA A 243 -14.27 23.71 -2.54
N TYR A 244 -14.08 23.73 -3.86
CA TYR A 244 -13.11 24.58 -4.55
C TYR A 244 -13.83 25.60 -5.45
N ARG A 245 -13.12 26.65 -5.87
CA ARG A 245 -13.71 27.75 -6.65
C ARG A 245 -12.90 28.03 -7.92
N GLY A 246 -13.61 28.48 -8.96
CA GLY A 246 -13.02 28.93 -10.23
C GLY A 246 -12.12 27.87 -10.87
N GLU A 247 -11.00 28.32 -11.41
CA GLU A 247 -10.02 27.49 -12.12
C GLU A 247 -9.47 26.33 -11.27
N VAL A 248 -9.38 26.51 -9.95
CA VAL A 248 -8.89 25.45 -9.04
C VAL A 248 -9.84 24.25 -9.04
N ALA A 249 -11.16 24.48 -9.09
CA ALA A 249 -12.13 23.38 -9.14
C ALA A 249 -12.01 22.58 -10.44
N GLU A 250 -11.78 23.26 -11.57
CA GLU A 250 -11.58 22.62 -12.86
C GLU A 250 -10.26 21.84 -12.91
N LEU A 251 -9.18 22.42 -12.38
CA LEU A 251 -7.88 21.77 -12.26
C LEU A 251 -7.98 20.48 -11.46
N ILE A 252 -8.65 20.51 -10.31
CA ILE A 252 -8.84 19.33 -9.46
C ILE A 252 -9.69 18.29 -10.17
N LEU A 253 -10.81 18.68 -10.80
CA LEU A 253 -11.67 17.73 -11.51
C LEU A 253 -10.93 17.06 -12.68
N ASN A 254 -10.13 17.83 -13.43
CA ASN A 254 -9.30 17.29 -14.50
C ASN A 254 -8.14 16.43 -13.97
N GLY A 255 -7.58 16.80 -12.83
CA GLY A 255 -6.63 15.98 -12.09
C GLY A 255 -7.25 14.64 -11.70
N ILE A 256 -8.48 14.61 -11.17
CA ILE A 256 -9.20 13.37 -10.81
C ILE A 256 -9.42 12.49 -12.04
N LYS A 257 -9.86 13.07 -13.18
CA LYS A 257 -10.01 12.36 -14.46
C LYS A 257 -8.69 11.71 -14.88
N LEU A 258 -7.64 12.53 -14.97
CA LEU A 258 -6.32 12.07 -15.41
C LEU A 258 -5.78 11.00 -14.48
N MET A 259 -5.87 11.22 -13.17
CA MET A 259 -5.43 10.31 -12.13
C MET A 259 -6.02 8.91 -12.30
N PHE A 260 -7.36 8.80 -12.39
CA PHE A 260 -8.05 7.51 -12.51
C PHE A 260 -7.80 6.83 -13.86
N LEU A 261 -7.84 7.59 -14.96
CA LEU A 261 -7.61 7.04 -16.29
C LEU A 261 -6.15 6.58 -16.47
N LEU A 262 -5.18 7.40 -16.04
CA LEU A 262 -3.76 7.10 -16.18
C LEU A 262 -3.38 5.88 -15.35
N THR A 263 -3.70 5.89 -14.05
CA THR A 263 -3.31 4.77 -13.19
C THR A 263 -4.12 3.50 -13.45
N GLY A 264 -5.39 3.64 -13.83
CA GLY A 264 -6.18 2.52 -14.31
C GLY A 264 -5.63 1.91 -15.60
N GLY A 265 -5.22 2.76 -16.55
CA GLY A 265 -4.55 2.37 -17.79
C GLY A 265 -3.23 1.66 -17.52
N VAL A 266 -2.32 2.29 -16.76
CA VAL A 266 -1.02 1.72 -16.40
C VAL A 266 -1.17 0.37 -15.69
N CYS A 267 -2.07 0.26 -14.71
CA CYS A 267 -2.30 -0.99 -13.98
C CYS A 267 -2.82 -2.11 -14.91
N THR A 268 -3.77 -1.77 -15.80
CA THR A 268 -4.28 -2.69 -16.82
C THR A 268 -3.19 -3.13 -17.79
N SER A 269 -2.38 -2.19 -18.31
CA SER A 269 -1.29 -2.47 -19.24
C SER A 269 -0.21 -3.35 -18.62
N ILE A 270 0.16 -3.11 -17.35
CA ILE A 270 1.08 -3.99 -16.61
C ILE A 270 0.50 -5.39 -16.50
N GLY A 271 -0.77 -5.53 -16.14
CA GLY A 271 -1.44 -6.83 -16.06
C GLY A 271 -1.41 -7.59 -17.39
N ILE A 272 -1.79 -6.94 -18.49
CA ILE A 272 -1.75 -7.52 -19.84
C ILE A 272 -0.32 -7.92 -20.24
N GLY A 273 0.66 -7.05 -19.96
CA GLY A 273 2.07 -7.32 -20.22
C GLY A 273 2.58 -8.56 -19.47
N LEU A 274 2.19 -8.74 -18.21
CA LEU A 274 2.55 -9.94 -17.44
C LEU A 274 1.98 -11.20 -18.06
N GLU A 275 0.75 -11.18 -18.57
CA GLU A 275 0.16 -12.34 -19.24
C GLU A 275 0.89 -12.66 -20.54
N ALA A 276 1.25 -11.64 -21.32
CA ALA A 276 1.98 -11.80 -22.58
C ALA A 276 3.37 -12.43 -22.39
N VAL A 277 4.03 -12.11 -21.27
CA VAL A 277 5.40 -12.55 -20.98
C VAL A 277 5.44 -13.75 -20.01
N LYS A 278 4.28 -14.28 -19.60
CA LYS A 278 4.14 -15.41 -18.67
C LYS A 278 4.86 -16.69 -19.11
N GLY A 279 5.02 -16.90 -20.41
CA GLY A 279 5.80 -18.02 -20.97
C GLY A 279 7.32 -17.79 -20.99
N LEU A 280 7.77 -16.55 -20.79
CA LEU A 280 9.17 -16.14 -20.89
C LEU A 280 9.79 -15.86 -19.52
N ILE A 281 9.00 -15.40 -18.53
CA ILE A 281 9.49 -15.13 -17.19
C ILE A 281 8.93 -16.15 -16.20
N LYS A 282 9.78 -17.07 -15.76
CA LYS A 282 9.57 -17.82 -14.51
C LYS A 282 9.85 -16.89 -13.33
N ILE A 283 8.87 -16.06 -12.94
CA ILE A 283 8.99 -15.19 -11.74
C ILE A 283 8.91 -16.04 -10.49
#